data_AF-A0A4W6FME7-F1
#
_entry.id   AF-A0A4W6FME7-F1
#
_cell.length_a   1.000
_cell.length_b   1.000
_cell.length_c   1.000
_cell.angle_alpha   90.00
_cell.angle_beta   90.00
_cell.angle_gamma   90.00
#
_symmetry.space_group_name_H-M   'P 1'
#
loop_
_entity.id
_entity.type
_entity.pdbx_description
1 polymer ?
#
loop_
_entity_poly.entity_id
_entity_poly.type
_entity_poly.pdbx_seq_one_letter_code
_entity_poly.pdbx_strand_id
1 'polypeptide(L)'
;CPKEFCQGMLLGLVFLQSELSNLKRIMSEQCRTQWLNSDDPSEEGDVESILQLMKTFPGQVCKNPIGIEAMTTRGISAHYTGDTYLSYDVAFGFACINEKQKSKQCEDYQVILTCPSDFCQGKFSWTRWFDEDDPTDKGDYETLLQLQMLYPTEVCTQPVAIEAMTLSVVGLTMTQYDATQGFACVNTGGKRCQDYKVRFTCPLTFCTG
;
A
#
# COMPACT_ATOMS: atom_id res chain seq x y z
N CYS A 1 -5.92 39.58 -22.57
CA CYS A 1 -6.26 38.14 -22.45
C CYS A 1 -7.67 38.00 -21.89
N PRO A 2 -8.62 37.36 -22.61
CA PRO A 2 -9.96 37.10 -22.09
C PRO A 2 -9.92 36.17 -20.87
N LYS A 3 -10.79 36.43 -19.90
CA LYS A 3 -10.82 35.82 -18.56
C LYS A 3 -11.28 34.35 -18.51
N GLU A 4 -11.49 33.72 -19.67
CA GLU A 4 -11.93 32.32 -19.77
C GLU A 4 -10.76 31.32 -19.77
N PHE A 5 -9.51 31.79 -19.85
CA PHE A 5 -8.33 30.92 -19.96
C PHE A 5 -7.70 30.47 -18.61
N CYS A 6 -8.10 31.06 -17.48
CA CYS A 6 -7.55 30.69 -16.16
C CYS A 6 -8.38 29.62 -15.41
N GLN A 7 -9.60 29.33 -15.85
CA GLN A 7 -10.49 28.42 -15.11
C GLN A 7 -10.28 26.94 -15.48
N GLY A 8 -9.69 26.66 -16.65
CA GLY A 8 -9.31 25.29 -17.07
C GLY A 8 -8.02 24.77 -16.43
N MET A 9 -7.13 25.65 -15.95
CA MET A 9 -5.84 25.26 -15.38
C MET A 9 -5.95 24.84 -13.90
N LEU A 10 -6.90 25.41 -13.16
CA LEU A 10 -7.15 25.06 -11.76
C LEU A 10 -7.87 23.71 -11.61
N LEU A 11 -8.80 23.37 -12.51
CA LEU A 11 -9.53 22.11 -12.46
C LEU A 11 -8.61 20.91 -12.74
N GLY A 12 -7.68 21.03 -13.70
CA GLY A 12 -6.67 19.99 -13.97
C GLY A 12 -5.70 19.71 -12.81
N LEU A 13 -5.33 20.75 -12.05
CA LEU A 13 -4.49 20.61 -10.84
C LEU A 13 -5.22 19.91 -9.69
N VAL A 14 -6.53 20.13 -9.53
CA VAL A 14 -7.34 19.46 -8.50
C VAL A 14 -7.54 17.97 -8.81
N PHE A 15 -7.73 17.59 -10.07
CA PHE A 15 -7.85 16.18 -10.49
C PHE A 15 -6.50 15.43 -10.38
N LEU A 16 -5.37 16.05 -10.71
CA LEU A 16 -4.05 15.44 -10.47
C LEU A 16 -3.72 15.32 -8.99
N GLN A 17 -4.13 16.27 -8.15
CA GLN A 17 -4.01 16.15 -6.69
C GLN A 17 -4.91 15.06 -6.13
N SER A 18 -6.12 14.85 -6.66
CA SER A 18 -7.00 13.77 -6.20
C SER A 18 -6.47 12.40 -6.62
N GLU A 19 -5.94 12.25 -7.83
CA GLU A 19 -5.30 11.00 -8.30
C GLU A 19 -3.96 10.74 -7.63
N LEU A 20 -3.11 11.75 -7.39
CA LEU A 20 -1.92 11.62 -6.54
C LEU A 20 -2.28 11.39 -5.08
N SER A 21 -3.39 11.93 -4.59
CA SER A 21 -3.88 11.64 -3.24
C SER A 21 -4.46 10.23 -3.16
N ASN A 22 -5.08 9.73 -4.23
CA ASN A 22 -5.56 8.35 -4.35
C ASN A 22 -4.41 7.38 -4.54
N LEU A 23 -3.38 7.68 -5.33
CA LEU A 23 -2.15 6.91 -5.39
C LEU A 23 -1.42 6.96 -4.06
N LYS A 24 -1.32 8.13 -3.41
CA LYS A 24 -0.79 8.23 -2.04
C LYS A 24 -1.66 7.47 -1.05
N ARG A 25 -2.97 7.37 -1.26
CA ARG A 25 -3.95 6.62 -0.45
C ARG A 25 -3.92 5.12 -0.74
N ILE A 26 -3.63 4.70 -1.96
CA ILE A 26 -3.45 3.30 -2.38
C ILE A 26 -2.06 2.82 -1.93
N MET A 27 -1.05 3.69 -2.00
CA MET A 27 0.26 3.54 -1.32
C MET A 27 0.18 3.80 0.20
N SER A 28 -0.98 4.20 0.71
CA SER A 28 -1.34 4.40 2.12
C SER A 28 -2.61 3.60 2.45
N GLU A 29 -2.79 2.43 1.84
CA GLU A 29 -3.30 1.34 2.66
C GLU A 29 -2.35 1.29 3.84
N GLN A 30 -2.87 1.60 5.02
CA GLN A 30 -2.07 1.78 6.23
C GLN A 30 -1.04 0.65 6.29
N CYS A 31 0.24 0.99 6.26
CA CYS A 31 1.32 0.01 6.27
C CYS A 31 1.18 -0.81 7.55
N ARG A 32 0.53 -1.97 7.47
CA ARG A 32 0.09 -2.74 8.64
C ARG A 32 0.75 -4.10 8.66
N THR A 33 0.99 -4.60 9.86
CA THR A 33 1.47 -5.96 10.06
C THR A 33 0.37 -6.99 9.78
N GLN A 34 0.71 -8.28 9.81
CA GLN A 34 -0.29 -9.32 10.08
C GLN A 34 -0.87 -9.11 11.49
N TRP A 35 -1.92 -9.83 11.86
CA TRP A 35 -2.23 -10.01 13.28
C TRP A 35 -1.10 -10.80 13.95
N LEU A 36 -0.61 -10.29 15.06
CA LEU A 36 0.49 -10.84 15.84
C LEU A 36 -0.03 -11.22 17.22
N ASN A 37 0.26 -12.45 17.62
CA ASN A 37 0.04 -12.94 18.97
C ASN A 37 1.33 -13.64 19.41
N SER A 38 1.94 -13.16 20.48
CA SER A 38 3.20 -13.66 21.03
C SER A 38 3.09 -14.16 22.46
N ASP A 39 1.94 -13.93 23.09
CA ASP A 39 1.62 -14.35 24.45
C ASP A 39 0.21 -14.96 24.48
N ASP A 40 -0.08 -15.71 25.53
CA ASP A 40 -1.41 -16.26 25.79
C ASP A 40 -1.87 -15.81 27.20
N PRO A 41 -3.15 -15.95 27.57
CA PRO A 41 -3.63 -15.38 28.83
C PRO A 41 -3.26 -16.22 30.08
N SER A 42 -2.32 -17.16 29.97
CA SER A 42 -1.86 -17.96 31.08
C SER A 42 -1.02 -17.16 32.09
N GLU A 43 -0.82 -17.73 33.27
CA GLU A 43 -0.04 -17.11 34.35
C GLU A 43 -0.52 -15.69 34.72
N GLU A 44 0.22 -14.65 34.33
CA GLU A 44 0.01 -13.26 34.77
C GLU A 44 -1.06 -12.51 33.94
N GLY A 45 -1.34 -12.93 32.72
CA GLY A 45 -2.21 -12.22 31.79
C GLY A 45 -1.78 -12.47 30.35
N ASP A 46 -2.14 -11.56 29.45
CA ASP A 46 -1.79 -11.62 28.03
C ASP A 46 -1.14 -10.31 27.60
N VAL A 47 0.12 -10.38 27.13
CA VAL A 47 0.98 -9.22 26.88
C VAL A 47 1.62 -9.26 25.49
N GLU A 48 1.07 -8.44 24.59
CA GLU A 48 1.61 -8.15 23.27
C GLU A 48 2.51 -6.91 23.28
N SER A 49 3.66 -7.02 23.96
CA SER A 49 4.62 -5.92 24.06
C SER A 49 5.39 -5.71 22.76
N ILE A 50 5.64 -4.45 22.37
CA ILE A 50 6.36 -4.13 21.12
C ILE A 50 7.74 -4.79 21.07
N LEU A 51 8.47 -4.78 22.19
CA LEU A 51 9.81 -5.38 22.27
C LEU A 51 9.77 -6.90 22.09
N GLN A 52 8.77 -7.58 22.65
CA GLN A 52 8.62 -9.02 22.49
C GLN A 52 8.21 -9.36 21.06
N LEU A 53 7.23 -8.64 20.50
CA LEU A 53 6.78 -8.79 19.12
C LEU A 53 7.94 -8.64 18.12
N MET A 54 8.83 -7.66 18.32
CA MET A 54 10.02 -7.49 17.46
C MET A 54 10.99 -8.68 17.53
N LYS A 55 11.08 -9.37 18.67
CA LYS A 55 11.93 -10.56 18.84
C LYS A 55 11.27 -11.80 18.25
N THR A 56 9.98 -11.98 18.49
CA THR A 56 9.20 -13.13 18.03
C THR A 56 8.99 -13.11 16.51
N PHE A 57 8.80 -11.91 15.93
CA PHE A 57 8.51 -11.72 14.50
C PHE A 57 9.55 -10.83 13.80
N PRO A 58 10.81 -11.29 13.68
CA PRO A 58 11.90 -10.49 13.12
C PRO A 58 11.61 -10.07 11.69
N GLY A 59 11.77 -8.77 11.40
CA GLY A 59 11.52 -8.18 10.07
C GLY A 59 10.05 -7.99 9.70
N GLN A 60 9.12 -8.42 10.55
CA GLN A 60 7.68 -8.23 10.36
C GLN A 60 7.14 -7.04 11.15
N VAL A 61 7.82 -6.65 12.23
CA VAL A 61 7.47 -5.51 13.09
C VAL A 61 8.42 -4.34 12.82
N CYS A 62 7.85 -3.15 12.59
CA CYS A 62 8.62 -1.92 12.46
C CYS A 62 9.17 -1.46 13.82
N LYS A 63 10.30 -0.74 13.80
CA LYS A 63 10.93 -0.23 15.03
C LYS A 63 10.07 0.82 15.77
N ASN A 64 9.31 1.61 15.02
CA ASN A 64 8.55 2.75 15.53
C ASN A 64 7.09 2.67 15.02
N PRO A 65 6.24 1.79 15.57
CA PRO A 65 4.83 1.75 15.20
C PRO A 65 4.15 3.09 15.55
N ILE A 66 3.18 3.49 14.72
CA ILE A 66 2.42 4.74 14.85
C ILE A 66 0.94 4.50 15.16
N GLY A 67 0.49 3.25 15.10
CA GLY A 67 -0.82 2.83 15.59
C GLY A 67 -0.80 1.38 16.06
N ILE A 68 -1.70 1.04 16.97
CA ILE A 68 -1.94 -0.32 17.46
C ILE A 68 -3.45 -0.53 17.55
N GLU A 69 -3.90 -1.68 17.06
CA GLU A 69 -5.26 -2.17 17.27
C GLU A 69 -5.18 -3.58 17.85
N ALA A 70 -6.07 -3.89 18.80
CA ALA A 70 -6.13 -5.17 19.47
C ALA A 70 -7.53 -5.78 19.33
N MET A 71 -7.57 -7.10 19.15
CA MET A 71 -8.78 -7.91 19.19
C MET A 71 -8.48 -9.27 19.78
N THR A 72 -9.51 -10.01 20.20
CA THR A 72 -9.32 -11.38 20.66
C THR A 72 -8.97 -12.32 19.50
N THR A 73 -8.41 -13.49 19.79
CA THR A 73 -8.20 -14.56 18.80
C THR A 73 -9.52 -15.07 18.19
N ARG A 74 -10.65 -14.74 18.83
CA ARG A 74 -12.02 -15.00 18.35
C ARG A 74 -12.63 -13.85 17.53
N GLY A 75 -11.88 -12.78 17.29
CA GLY A 75 -12.28 -11.65 16.44
C GLY A 75 -13.13 -10.58 17.13
N ILE A 76 -13.20 -10.57 18.47
CA ILE A 76 -13.91 -9.53 19.22
C ILE A 76 -12.95 -8.37 19.43
N SER A 77 -13.28 -7.17 18.96
CA SER A 77 -12.44 -5.99 19.24
C SER A 77 -12.28 -5.78 20.74
N ALA A 78 -11.07 -5.45 21.17
CA ALA A 78 -10.75 -5.15 22.56
C ALA A 78 -11.63 -4.02 23.15
N HIS A 79 -12.19 -3.14 22.32
CA HIS A 79 -13.14 -2.13 22.81
C HIS A 79 -14.45 -2.72 23.37
N TYR A 80 -14.79 -3.96 23.03
CA TYR A 80 -16.07 -4.60 23.38
C TYR A 80 -15.96 -5.76 24.37
N THR A 81 -14.75 -6.15 24.80
CA THR A 81 -14.56 -7.26 25.74
C THR A 81 -14.91 -6.90 27.17
N GLY A 82 -14.69 -5.63 27.56
CA GLY A 82 -14.90 -5.14 28.93
C GLY A 82 -13.72 -5.39 29.88
N ASP A 83 -12.61 -5.92 29.36
CA ASP A 83 -11.35 -6.06 30.09
C ASP A 83 -10.71 -4.69 30.35
N THR A 84 -9.91 -4.62 31.42
CA THR A 84 -9.11 -3.46 31.78
C THR A 84 -7.66 -3.68 31.35
N TYR A 85 -7.15 -2.78 30.51
CA TYR A 85 -5.80 -2.88 29.96
C TYR A 85 -4.80 -2.09 30.79
N LEU A 86 -3.64 -2.70 31.07
CA LEU A 86 -2.50 -2.01 31.68
C LEU A 86 -1.82 -1.07 30.66
N SER A 87 -1.75 -1.50 29.40
CA SER A 87 -1.26 -0.70 28.27
C SER A 87 -2.07 -1.00 27.01
N TYR A 88 -2.26 0.05 26.21
CA TYR A 88 -2.87 0.01 24.89
C TYR A 88 -2.31 1.20 24.10
N ASP A 89 -1.04 1.11 23.74
CA ASP A 89 -0.33 2.20 23.05
C ASP A 89 0.89 1.66 22.29
N VAL A 90 1.43 2.48 21.39
CA VAL A 90 2.55 2.08 20.54
C VAL A 90 3.92 2.16 21.23
N ALA A 91 4.02 2.74 22.43
CA ALA A 91 5.28 2.82 23.15
C ALA A 91 5.57 1.52 23.90
N PHE A 92 4.53 0.91 24.49
CA PHE A 92 4.66 -0.32 25.27
C PHE A 92 4.03 -1.54 24.58
N GLY A 93 2.91 -1.37 23.90
CA GLY A 93 2.15 -2.43 23.22
C GLY A 93 0.74 -2.58 23.80
N PHE A 94 0.27 -3.81 23.86
CA PHE A 94 -1.01 -4.15 24.49
C PHE A 94 -0.75 -5.09 25.66
N ALA A 95 -1.39 -4.85 26.81
CA ALA A 95 -1.23 -5.70 27.98
C ALA A 95 -2.53 -5.79 28.78
N CYS A 96 -3.03 -7.02 28.94
CA CYS A 96 -4.08 -7.38 29.87
C CYS A 96 -3.47 -8.18 31.03
N ILE A 97 -3.83 -7.86 32.28
CA ILE A 97 -3.33 -8.57 33.47
C ILE A 97 -4.49 -9.28 34.19
N ASN A 98 -4.36 -10.58 34.44
CA ASN A 98 -5.40 -11.45 34.99
C ASN A 98 -5.94 -10.90 36.33
N GLU A 99 -5.05 -10.49 37.23
CA GLU A 99 -5.43 -10.00 38.56
C GLU A 99 -6.29 -8.73 38.54
N LYS A 100 -6.16 -7.92 37.48
CA LYS A 100 -6.90 -6.66 37.29
C LYS A 100 -8.29 -6.88 36.71
N GLN A 101 -8.59 -8.08 36.18
CA GLN A 101 -9.90 -8.38 35.62
C GLN A 101 -10.90 -8.79 36.70
N LYS A 102 -12.17 -8.41 36.49
CA LYS A 102 -13.28 -8.86 37.34
C LYS A 102 -13.47 -10.38 37.27
N SER A 103 -13.27 -10.95 36.08
CA SER A 103 -13.28 -12.39 35.78
C SER A 103 -12.06 -13.12 36.34
N LYS A 104 -11.02 -12.40 36.78
CA LYS A 104 -9.69 -12.93 37.11
C LYS A 104 -8.95 -13.62 35.96
N GLN A 105 -9.40 -13.37 34.73
CA GLN A 105 -8.85 -13.96 33.52
C GLN A 105 -8.98 -12.97 32.37
N CYS A 106 -7.88 -12.71 31.68
CA CYS A 106 -7.85 -12.00 30.41
C CYS A 106 -8.38 -12.89 29.29
N GLU A 107 -9.03 -12.26 28.32
CA GLU A 107 -9.17 -12.87 26.99
C GLU A 107 -7.80 -13.04 26.31
N ASP A 108 -7.76 -13.90 25.30
CA ASP A 108 -6.59 -14.12 24.45
C ASP A 108 -6.63 -13.14 23.27
N TYR A 109 -5.65 -12.25 23.18
CA TYR A 109 -5.58 -11.11 22.27
C TYR A 109 -4.50 -11.28 21.22
N GLN A 110 -4.67 -10.52 20.15
CA GLN A 110 -3.70 -10.36 19.09
C GLN A 110 -3.74 -8.89 18.65
N VAL A 111 -2.61 -8.39 18.17
CA VAL A 111 -2.46 -6.99 17.76
C VAL A 111 -2.07 -6.86 16.30
N ILE A 112 -2.49 -5.75 15.70
CA ILE A 112 -2.00 -5.30 14.41
C ILE A 112 -1.40 -3.91 14.58
N LEU A 113 -0.18 -3.74 14.07
CA LEU A 113 0.56 -2.49 14.19
C LEU A 113 0.47 -1.73 12.87
N THR A 114 0.17 -0.44 12.96
CA THR A 114 0.38 0.49 11.85
C THR A 114 1.80 1.02 11.94
N CYS A 115 2.55 0.83 10.87
CA CYS A 115 3.93 1.24 10.70
C CYS A 115 4.05 2.51 9.85
N PRO A 116 5.16 3.25 9.99
CA PRO A 116 5.46 4.34 9.07
C PRO A 116 5.59 3.81 7.64
N SER A 117 5.22 4.63 6.67
CA SER A 117 5.10 4.22 5.26
C SER A 117 6.40 3.68 4.67
N ASP A 118 7.55 4.15 5.14
CA ASP A 118 8.88 3.69 4.73
C ASP A 118 9.17 2.23 5.12
N PHE A 119 8.52 1.69 6.14
CA PHE A 119 8.64 0.28 6.51
C PHE A 119 8.09 -0.65 5.42
N CYS A 120 6.99 -0.23 4.79
CA CYS A 120 6.42 -0.95 3.65
C CYS A 120 7.05 -0.51 2.33
N GLN A 121 7.38 0.77 2.14
CA GLN A 121 8.04 1.25 0.92
C GLN A 121 9.48 0.70 0.80
N GLY A 122 10.16 0.44 1.91
CA GLY A 122 11.40 -0.35 1.96
C GLY A 122 11.22 -1.83 1.60
N LYS A 123 10.02 -2.25 1.16
CA LYS A 123 9.73 -3.55 0.54
C LYS A 123 9.24 -3.46 -0.90
N PHE A 124 9.17 -2.28 -1.51
CA PHE A 124 8.78 -2.12 -2.90
C PHE A 124 9.65 -1.10 -3.64
N SER A 125 9.92 -1.35 -4.91
CA SER A 125 10.72 -0.46 -5.76
C SER A 125 10.04 -0.26 -7.09
N TRP A 126 10.19 0.96 -7.61
CA TRP A 126 9.85 1.25 -8.99
C TRP A 126 10.81 0.51 -9.90
N THR A 127 10.24 -0.17 -10.87
CA THR A 127 10.95 -0.62 -12.07
C THR A 127 11.42 0.60 -12.88
N ARG A 128 12.30 0.36 -13.87
CA ARG A 128 12.60 1.39 -14.88
C ARG A 128 11.33 1.69 -15.69
N TRP A 129 11.42 2.70 -16.56
CA TRP A 129 10.38 2.93 -17.54
C TRP A 129 10.49 1.93 -18.71
N PHE A 130 9.34 1.51 -19.22
CA PHE A 130 9.15 0.65 -20.39
C PHE A 130 8.29 1.37 -21.42
N ASP A 131 8.66 1.22 -22.67
CA ASP A 131 8.16 1.94 -23.84
C ASP A 131 8.41 1.02 -25.03
N GLU A 132 7.48 0.09 -25.25
CA GLU A 132 7.62 -1.03 -26.18
C GLU A 132 6.70 -0.95 -27.38
N ASP A 133 5.66 -0.09 -27.36
CA ASP A 133 4.71 0.05 -28.46
C ASP A 133 4.48 1.51 -28.88
N ASP A 134 5.01 1.88 -30.05
CA ASP A 134 4.78 3.20 -30.64
C ASP A 134 3.31 3.39 -31.12
N PRO A 135 2.74 4.62 -31.09
CA PRO A 135 1.31 4.93 -31.32
C PRO A 135 0.80 4.80 -32.79
N THR A 136 1.44 3.96 -33.60
CA THR A 136 1.31 3.91 -35.07
C THR A 136 -0.11 3.53 -35.56
N ASP A 137 -0.48 2.25 -35.48
CA ASP A 137 -1.66 1.69 -36.13
C ASP A 137 -2.90 1.75 -35.23
N LYS A 138 -2.93 0.92 -34.19
CA LYS A 138 -4.12 0.68 -33.36
C LYS A 138 -4.16 1.52 -32.11
N GLY A 139 -3.05 2.12 -31.74
CA GLY A 139 -2.86 2.82 -30.48
C GLY A 139 -1.47 2.54 -29.96
N ASP A 140 -1.31 2.68 -28.65
CA ASP A 140 -0.09 2.44 -27.91
C ASP A 140 -0.44 1.55 -26.71
N TYR A 141 0.26 0.41 -26.58
CA TYR A 141 -0.09 -0.69 -25.70
C TYR A 141 1.08 -1.16 -24.82
N GLU A 142 1.27 -0.47 -23.71
CA GLU A 142 2.18 -0.91 -22.62
C GLU A 142 1.53 -1.93 -21.66
N THR A 143 1.19 -3.12 -22.19
CA THR A 143 0.47 -4.16 -21.41
C THR A 143 1.38 -4.92 -20.44
N LEU A 144 0.86 -5.26 -19.25
CA LEU A 144 1.63 -5.99 -18.24
C LEU A 144 2.13 -7.34 -18.78
N LEU A 145 1.25 -8.09 -19.47
CA LEU A 145 1.59 -9.42 -19.96
C LEU A 145 2.74 -9.38 -20.98
N GLN A 146 2.72 -8.42 -21.90
CA GLN A 146 3.81 -8.22 -22.86
C GLN A 146 5.12 -7.88 -22.16
N LEU A 147 5.08 -6.93 -21.22
CA LEU A 147 6.26 -6.48 -20.49
C LEU A 147 6.85 -7.56 -19.59
N GLN A 148 6.03 -8.43 -18.99
CA GLN A 148 6.50 -9.60 -18.25
C GLN A 148 7.16 -10.65 -19.16
N MET A 149 6.69 -10.81 -20.41
CA MET A 149 7.32 -11.72 -21.37
C MET A 149 8.66 -11.18 -21.89
N LEU A 150 8.75 -9.87 -22.13
CA LEU A 150 9.98 -9.21 -22.62
C LEU A 150 11.01 -9.04 -21.49
N TYR A 151 10.56 -8.72 -20.28
CA TYR A 151 11.40 -8.38 -19.13
C TYR A 151 11.06 -9.20 -17.87
N PRO A 152 11.17 -10.54 -17.93
CA PRO A 152 10.71 -11.44 -16.86
C PRO A 152 11.46 -11.28 -15.53
N THR A 153 12.62 -10.61 -15.52
CA THR A 153 13.40 -10.31 -14.32
C THR A 153 13.28 -8.86 -13.87
N GLU A 154 12.64 -7.99 -14.67
CA GLU A 154 12.48 -6.56 -14.34
C GLU A 154 11.03 -6.19 -14.02
N VAL A 155 10.06 -6.96 -14.51
CA VAL A 155 8.63 -6.79 -14.21
C VAL A 155 8.09 -8.00 -13.45
N CYS A 156 7.70 -7.77 -12.19
CA CYS A 156 7.13 -8.80 -11.32
C CYS A 156 5.78 -9.30 -11.82
N THR A 157 5.42 -10.52 -11.40
CA THR A 157 4.16 -11.19 -11.80
C THR A 157 2.90 -10.45 -11.32
N GLN A 158 2.99 -9.77 -10.17
CA GLN A 158 1.90 -9.04 -9.54
C GLN A 158 2.40 -7.68 -9.06
N PRO A 159 2.48 -6.66 -9.94
CA PRO A 159 2.82 -5.31 -9.54
C PRO A 159 1.69 -4.68 -8.73
N VAL A 160 2.05 -3.82 -7.78
CA VAL A 160 1.09 -3.19 -6.86
C VAL A 160 0.60 -1.82 -7.32
N ALA A 161 1.33 -1.20 -8.25
CA ALA A 161 0.97 0.09 -8.84
C ALA A 161 1.59 0.22 -10.22
N ILE A 162 1.01 1.10 -11.04
CA ILE A 162 1.52 1.50 -12.35
C ILE A 162 1.48 3.03 -12.45
N GLU A 163 2.49 3.60 -13.08
CA GLU A 163 2.46 4.97 -13.60
C GLU A 163 2.61 4.94 -15.12
N ALA A 164 1.90 5.82 -15.81
CA ALA A 164 2.01 6.04 -17.24
C ALA A 164 2.32 7.52 -17.52
N MET A 165 3.22 7.78 -18.46
CA MET A 165 3.62 9.12 -18.85
C MET A 165 3.73 9.21 -20.36
N THR A 166 3.18 10.26 -20.96
CA THR A 166 3.43 10.53 -22.37
C THR A 166 4.83 11.11 -22.60
N LEU A 167 5.47 10.73 -23.70
CA LEU A 167 6.71 11.34 -24.18
C LEU A 167 6.50 12.73 -24.81
N SER A 168 5.25 13.11 -25.07
CA SER A 168 4.87 14.39 -25.66
C SER A 168 4.70 15.51 -24.61
N VAL A 169 4.85 16.77 -25.03
CA VAL A 169 4.73 17.96 -24.16
C VAL A 169 3.29 18.34 -23.75
N VAL A 170 2.28 17.61 -24.22
CA VAL A 170 0.86 17.91 -23.94
C VAL A 170 0.34 16.92 -22.90
N GLY A 171 -0.11 17.46 -21.77
CA GLY A 171 -0.52 16.68 -20.59
C GLY A 171 -1.56 15.59 -20.88
N LEU A 172 -1.46 14.52 -20.09
CA LEU A 172 -2.26 13.31 -20.13
C LEU A 172 -3.76 13.58 -20.32
N THR A 173 -4.29 13.34 -21.52
CA THR A 173 -5.73 13.23 -21.74
C THR A 173 -6.17 11.80 -21.47
N MET A 174 -6.76 11.60 -20.28
CA MET A 174 -7.48 10.41 -19.78
C MET A 174 -7.18 9.08 -20.47
N THR A 175 -6.34 8.28 -19.82
CA THR A 175 -5.97 6.94 -20.22
C THR A 175 -6.34 5.95 -19.13
N GLN A 176 -6.97 4.83 -19.51
CA GLN A 176 -7.29 3.74 -18.59
C GLN A 176 -6.03 2.91 -18.37
N TYR A 177 -5.58 2.82 -17.13
CA TYR A 177 -4.44 1.99 -16.74
C TYR A 177 -4.73 1.30 -15.41
N ASP A 178 -4.30 0.06 -15.28
CA ASP A 178 -4.47 -0.76 -14.10
C ASP A 178 -3.20 -1.60 -13.93
N ALA A 179 -2.65 -1.68 -12.72
CA ALA A 179 -1.43 -2.43 -12.47
C ALA A 179 -1.54 -3.92 -12.90
N THR A 180 -2.75 -4.49 -12.90
CA THR A 180 -3.02 -5.88 -13.32
C THR A 180 -3.09 -6.10 -14.84
N GLN A 181 -3.30 -5.03 -15.61
CA GLN A 181 -3.46 -5.10 -17.08
C GLN A 181 -2.36 -4.36 -17.83
N GLY A 182 -1.74 -3.36 -17.21
CA GLY A 182 -0.84 -2.40 -17.85
C GLY A 182 -1.60 -1.14 -18.28
N PHE A 183 -1.12 -0.55 -19.35
CA PHE A 183 -1.68 0.64 -19.97
C PHE A 183 -2.08 0.33 -21.41
N ALA A 184 -3.17 0.93 -21.88
CA ALA A 184 -3.54 0.90 -23.29
C ALA A 184 -4.22 2.22 -23.68
N CYS A 185 -3.72 2.82 -24.75
CA CYS A 185 -4.41 3.84 -25.51
C CYS A 185 -4.86 3.24 -26.84
N VAL A 186 -6.11 3.46 -27.25
CA VAL A 186 -6.64 2.94 -28.52
C VAL A 186 -7.04 4.09 -29.45
N ASN A 187 -6.56 4.05 -30.70
CA ASN A 187 -6.94 4.97 -31.76
C ASN A 187 -8.44 4.79 -32.10
N THR A 188 -9.26 5.83 -31.90
CA THR A 188 -10.71 5.77 -32.18
C THR A 188 -11.25 7.09 -32.73
N GLY A 189 -12.13 7.02 -33.74
CA GLY A 189 -12.95 8.16 -34.18
C GLY A 189 -12.18 9.43 -34.53
N GLY A 190 -10.96 9.32 -35.08
CA GLY A 190 -10.10 10.45 -35.43
C GLY A 190 -9.21 10.96 -34.29
N LYS A 191 -9.32 10.41 -33.07
CA LYS A 191 -8.34 10.62 -32.00
C LYS A 191 -7.20 9.62 -32.14
N ARG A 192 -5.98 10.14 -32.13
CA ARG A 192 -4.75 9.34 -32.14
C ARG A 192 -4.11 9.33 -30.76
N CYS A 193 -3.58 8.19 -30.38
CA CYS A 193 -2.75 8.02 -29.21
C CYS A 193 -1.47 8.84 -29.37
N GLN A 194 -1.03 9.37 -28.24
CA GLN A 194 0.34 9.84 -28.09
C GLN A 194 1.20 8.63 -27.75
N ASP A 195 2.49 8.86 -27.69
CA ASP A 195 3.50 7.90 -27.28
C ASP A 195 3.62 7.91 -25.74
N TYR A 196 3.61 6.75 -25.11
CA TYR A 196 3.51 6.53 -23.67
C TYR A 196 4.49 5.47 -23.19
N LYS A 197 5.03 5.73 -22.01
CA LYS A 197 5.82 4.77 -21.26
C LYS A 197 5.19 4.49 -19.91
N VAL A 198 5.41 3.29 -19.39
CA VAL A 198 4.94 2.86 -18.08
C VAL A 198 6.07 2.46 -17.16
N ARG A 199 5.81 2.51 -15.86
CA ARG A 199 6.61 1.79 -14.86
C ARG A 199 5.72 1.20 -13.80
N PHE A 200 6.16 0.08 -13.25
CA PHE A 200 5.45 -0.64 -12.19
C PHE A 200 6.17 -0.50 -10.85
N THR A 201 5.41 -0.56 -9.77
CA THR A 201 5.96 -0.83 -8.44
C THR A 201 5.94 -2.34 -8.19
N CYS A 202 7.10 -2.91 -7.92
CA CYS A 202 7.29 -4.33 -7.62
C CYS A 202 7.85 -4.54 -6.22
N PRO A 203 7.65 -5.72 -5.58
CA PRO A 203 8.33 -6.05 -4.34
C PRO A 203 9.86 -5.95 -4.50
N LEU A 204 10.56 -5.39 -3.50
CA LEU A 204 12.01 -5.18 -3.53
C LEU A 204 12.79 -6.49 -3.70
N THR A 205 12.24 -7.61 -3.23
CA THR A 205 12.80 -8.96 -3.49
C THR A 205 12.95 -9.27 -4.97
N PHE A 206 12.20 -8.59 -5.83
CA PHE A 206 12.24 -8.74 -7.27
C PHE A 206 13.26 -7.83 -7.95
N CYS A 207 13.54 -6.65 -7.39
CA CYS A 207 14.44 -5.67 -8.00
C CYS A 207 15.90 -5.75 -7.49
N THR A 208 16.19 -6.63 -6.53
CA THR A 208 17.55 -6.90 -6.03
C THR A 208 18.14 -8.21 -6.59
N GLY A 209 17.58 -8.75 -7.68
CA GLY A 209 18.03 -9.96 -8.36
C GLY A 209 18.99 -9.69 -9.50
#